data_AF-A0A1H7NU83-F1
#
_entry.id   AF-A0A1H7NU83-F1
#
_cell.length_a   1.000
_cell.length_b   1.000
_cell.length_c   1.000
_cell.angle_alpha   90.00
_cell.angle_beta   90.00
_cell.angle_gamma   90.00
#
_symmetry.space_group_name_H-M   'P 1'
#
loop_
_entity.id
_entity.type
_entity.pdbx_description
1 polymer ?
#
loop_
_entity_poly.entity_id
_entity_poly.type
_entity_poly.pdbx_seq_one_letter_code
_entity_poly.pdbx_strand_id
1 'polypeptide(L)'
;MGNKKPRIARMKNDYIETKTLDSIRAHKRRKQLKRRMRIIIAMGMFLVILAGSTLVRNYIKLQDLEEQRVVAQQELESLELQQEELDYYIGLLEDEEYVTKLARSEYYLTKDNEIVFSFPDDRNPDHLEATDENPDAEEEETEEE
;
A
#
# COMPACT_ATOMS: atom_id res chain seq x y z
N MET A 1 -60.36 11.19 18.61
CA MET A 1 -61.39 10.51 19.41
C MET A 1 -60.91 9.11 19.75
N GLY A 2 -60.69 8.80 21.03
CA GLY A 2 -60.19 7.49 21.47
C GLY A 2 -61.33 6.53 21.77
N ASN A 3 -61.39 5.41 21.05
CA ASN A 3 -62.44 4.39 21.19
C ASN A 3 -62.35 3.69 22.56
N LYS A 4 -63.19 4.10 23.51
CA LYS A 4 -63.32 3.44 24.82
C LYS A 4 -64.05 2.11 24.61
N LYS A 5 -63.36 1.00 24.86
CA LYS A 5 -63.93 -0.35 24.76
C LYS A 5 -65.03 -0.53 25.83
N PRO A 6 -66.18 -1.13 25.51
CA PRO A 6 -67.26 -1.32 26.46
C PRO A 6 -66.83 -2.25 27.60
N ARG A 7 -67.22 -1.89 28.82
CA ARG A 7 -66.96 -2.68 30.03
C ARG A 7 -67.97 -3.82 30.12
N ILE A 8 -67.61 -4.95 29.52
CA ILE A 8 -68.43 -6.17 29.50
C ILE A 8 -68.01 -7.05 30.69
N ALA A 9 -68.98 -7.52 31.47
CA ALA A 9 -68.75 -8.44 32.59
C ALA A 9 -68.29 -9.80 32.05
N ARG A 10 -67.15 -10.30 32.55
CA ARG A 10 -66.64 -11.63 32.18
C ARG A 10 -67.33 -12.69 33.02
N MET A 11 -67.81 -13.74 32.36
CA MET A 11 -68.37 -14.92 33.03
C MET A 11 -67.25 -15.67 33.76
N LYS A 12 -67.42 -15.98 35.05
CA LYS A 12 -66.48 -16.79 35.82
C LYS A 12 -66.70 -18.26 35.46
N ASN A 13 -65.77 -18.86 34.72
CA ASN A 13 -65.81 -20.27 34.31
C ASN A 13 -64.38 -20.82 34.20
N ASP A 14 -64.15 -22.01 34.75
CA ASP A 14 -62.87 -22.73 34.75
C ASP A 14 -62.31 -22.94 33.33
N TYR A 15 -63.18 -23.13 32.34
CA TYR A 15 -62.76 -23.25 30.94
C TYR A 15 -62.13 -21.95 30.39
N ILE A 16 -62.66 -20.79 30.78
CA ILE A 16 -62.12 -19.49 30.35
C ILE A 16 -60.81 -19.21 31.07
N GLU A 17 -60.70 -19.57 32.35
CA GLU A 17 -59.47 -19.44 33.12
C GLU A 17 -58.33 -20.28 32.51
N THR A 18 -58.57 -21.57 32.27
CA THR A 18 -57.57 -22.46 31.64
C THR A 18 -57.15 -21.95 30.25
N LYS A 19 -58.10 -21.57 29.39
CA LYS A 19 -57.79 -21.06 28.05
C LYS A 19 -57.02 -19.74 28.07
N THR A 20 -57.36 -18.83 28.98
CA THR A 20 -56.62 -17.58 29.15
C THR A 20 -55.20 -17.84 29.65
N LEU A 21 -55.00 -18.73 30.62
CA LEU A 21 -53.66 -19.13 31.07
C LEU A 21 -52.82 -19.74 29.95
N ASP A 22 -53.41 -20.61 29.12
CA ASP A 22 -52.71 -21.23 27.99
C ASP A 22 -52.31 -20.21 26.92
N SER A 23 -53.19 -19.25 26.59
CA SER A 23 -52.85 -18.16 25.68
C SER A 23 -51.71 -17.28 26.23
N ILE A 24 -51.73 -16.95 27.53
CA ILE A 24 -50.66 -16.20 28.20
C ILE A 24 -49.34 -16.98 28.15
N ARG A 25 -49.37 -18.29 28.44
CA ARG A 25 -48.20 -19.18 28.36
C ARG A 25 -47.67 -19.27 26.93
N ALA A 26 -48.55 -19.41 25.93
CA ALA A 26 -48.17 -19.46 24.52
C ALA A 26 -47.53 -18.13 24.06
N HIS A 27 -48.10 -16.99 24.44
CA HIS A 27 -47.50 -15.67 24.16
C HIS A 27 -46.13 -15.51 24.83
N LYS A 28 -45.97 -15.94 26.09
CA LYS A 28 -44.69 -15.92 26.81
C LYS A 28 -43.65 -16.78 26.11
N ARG A 29 -44.00 -18.02 25.71
CA ARG A 29 -43.13 -18.93 24.94
C ARG A 29 -42.73 -18.32 23.60
N ARG A 30 -43.67 -17.78 22.83
CA ARG A 30 -43.37 -17.10 21.55
C ARG A 30 -42.44 -15.89 21.73
N LYS A 31 -42.65 -15.08 22.77
CA LYS A 31 -41.77 -13.93 23.09
C LYS A 31 -40.35 -14.38 23.44
N GLN A 32 -40.22 -15.44 24.23
CA GLN A 32 -38.92 -16.02 24.58
C GLN A 32 -38.21 -16.60 23.35
N LEU A 33 -38.93 -17.32 22.49
CA LEU A 33 -38.37 -17.88 21.26
C LEU A 33 -37.87 -16.78 20.32
N LYS A 34 -38.68 -15.72 20.08
CA LYS A 34 -38.27 -14.55 19.30
C LYS A 34 -37.07 -13.82 19.90
N ARG A 35 -36.94 -13.78 21.24
CA ARG A 35 -35.77 -13.18 21.90
C ARG A 35 -34.51 -14.00 21.64
N ARG A 36 -34.59 -15.33 21.74
CA ARG A 36 -33.47 -16.23 21.43
C ARG A 36 -33.07 -16.14 19.95
N MET A 37 -34.05 -16.13 19.05
CA MET A 37 -33.82 -16.04 17.61
C MET A 37 -33.14 -14.72 17.21
N ARG A 38 -33.52 -13.59 17.83
CA ARG A 38 -32.83 -12.31 17.62
C ARG A 38 -31.37 -12.34 18.07
N ILE A 39 -31.05 -13.02 19.17
CA ILE A 39 -29.67 -13.17 19.65
C ILE A 39 -28.86 -14.02 18.66
N ILE A 40 -29.42 -15.13 18.18
CA ILE A 40 -28.75 -16.00 17.19
C ILE A 40 -28.48 -15.24 15.90
N ILE A 41 -29.46 -14.49 15.39
CA ILE A 41 -29.28 -13.67 14.17
C ILE A 41 -28.23 -12.58 14.39
N ALA A 42 -28.25 -11.90 15.54
CA ALA A 42 -27.26 -10.88 15.87
C ALA A 42 -25.84 -11.48 15.93
N MET A 43 -25.68 -12.65 16.54
CA MET A 43 -24.40 -13.37 16.59
C MET A 43 -23.94 -13.81 15.19
N GLY A 44 -24.85 -14.35 14.37
CA GLY A 44 -24.53 -14.71 12.99
C GLY A 44 -24.09 -13.50 12.16
N MET A 45 -24.81 -12.39 12.26
CA MET A 45 -24.46 -11.14 11.58
C MET A 45 -23.12 -10.60 12.06
N PHE A 46 -22.84 -10.69 13.36
CA PHE A 46 -21.54 -10.30 13.94
C PHE A 46 -20.39 -11.13 13.35
N LEU A 47 -20.53 -12.45 13.26
CA LEU A 47 -19.52 -13.32 12.65
C LEU A 47 -19.32 -13.01 11.16
N VAL A 48 -20.39 -12.74 10.41
CA VAL A 48 -20.30 -12.34 8.99
C VAL A 48 -19.56 -11.01 8.84
N ILE A 49 -19.81 -10.03 9.71
CA ILE A 49 -19.10 -8.75 9.68
C ILE A 49 -17.61 -8.94 9.99
N LEU A 50 -17.27 -9.76 10.99
CA LEU A 50 -15.87 -10.06 11.32
C LEU A 50 -15.15 -10.71 10.14
N ALA A 51 -15.72 -11.77 9.57
CA ALA A 51 -15.13 -12.47 8.43
C ALA A 51 -15.13 -11.63 7.14
N GLY A 52 -16.17 -10.81 6.92
CA GLY A 52 -16.23 -9.89 5.77
C GLY A 52 -15.20 -8.76 5.89
N SER A 53 -14.93 -8.27 7.10
CA SER A 53 -13.97 -7.18 7.32
C SER A 53 -12.54 -7.57 6.97
N THR A 54 -12.15 -8.83 7.18
CA THR A 54 -10.82 -9.32 6.79
C THR A 54 -10.71 -9.43 5.27
N LEU A 55 -11.78 -9.87 4.58
CA LEU A 55 -11.83 -9.92 3.12
C LEU A 55 -11.64 -8.53 2.49
N VAL A 56 -12.37 -7.52 2.98
CA VAL A 56 -12.26 -6.14 2.47
C VAL A 56 -10.87 -5.58 2.72
N ARG A 57 -10.31 -5.79 3.92
CA ARG A 57 -8.94 -5.37 4.24
C ARG A 57 -7.91 -6.04 3.33
N ASN A 58 -8.07 -7.33 3.05
CA ASN A 58 -7.16 -8.05 2.16
C ASN A 58 -7.27 -7.56 0.72
N TYR A 59 -8.48 -7.24 0.25
CA TYR A 59 -8.69 -6.69 -1.08
C TYR A 59 -8.01 -5.32 -1.25
N ILE A 60 -8.18 -4.42 -0.27
CA ILE A 60 -7.52 -3.10 -0.28
C ILE A 60 -6.00 -3.26 -0.22
N LYS A 61 -5.50 -4.12 0.67
CA LYS A 61 -4.06 -4.41 0.77
C LYS A 61 -3.49 -4.96 -0.53
N LEU A 62 -4.25 -5.77 -1.27
CA LEU A 62 -3.77 -6.35 -2.52
C LEU A 62 -3.55 -5.27 -3.58
N GLN A 63 -4.43 -4.27 -3.65
CA GLN A 63 -4.27 -3.13 -4.57
C GLN A 63 -3.06 -2.28 -4.19
N ASP A 64 -2.89 -1.97 -2.90
CA ASP A 64 -1.74 -1.23 -2.39
C ASP A 64 -0.41 -1.98 -2.64
N LEU A 65 -0.41 -3.31 -2.47
CA LEU A 65 0.77 -4.13 -2.78
C LEU A 65 1.10 -4.16 -4.27
N GLU A 66 0.08 -4.15 -5.14
CA GLU A 66 0.28 -4.14 -6.60
C GLU A 66 0.90 -2.80 -7.04
N GLU A 67 0.42 -1.68 -6.50
CA GLU A 67 1.00 -0.35 -6.74
C GLU A 67 2.45 -0.27 -6.24
N GLN A 68 2.70 -0.69 -4.99
CA GLN A 68 4.07 -0.74 -4.43
C GLN A 68 4.99 -1.65 -5.25
N ARG A 69 4.47 -2.76 -5.77
CA ARG A 69 5.24 -3.69 -6.62
C ARG A 69 5.58 -3.08 -7.96
N VAL A 70 4.70 -2.26 -8.55
CA VAL A 70 5.00 -1.53 -9.78
C VAL A 70 6.08 -0.48 -9.54
N VAL A 71 5.95 0.32 -8.48
CA VAL A 71 6.95 1.35 -8.13
C VAL A 71 8.31 0.71 -7.86
N ALA A 72 8.37 -0.31 -7.00
CA ALA A 72 9.62 -1.00 -6.70
C ALA A 72 10.24 -1.67 -7.93
N GLN A 73 9.41 -2.12 -8.90
CA GLN A 73 9.93 -2.70 -10.13
C GLN A 73 10.49 -1.64 -11.08
N GLN A 74 9.90 -0.44 -11.13
CA GLN A 74 10.45 0.70 -11.87
C GLN A 74 11.77 1.18 -11.28
N GLU A 75 11.84 1.28 -9.94
CA GLU A 75 13.06 1.66 -9.23
C GLU A 75 14.18 0.64 -9.44
N LEU A 76 13.84 -0.66 -9.43
CA LEU A 76 14.78 -1.73 -9.74
C LEU A 76 15.30 -1.61 -11.18
N GLU A 77 14.42 -1.40 -12.16
CA GLU A 77 14.82 -1.20 -13.56
C GLU A 77 15.72 0.03 -13.74
N SER A 78 15.43 1.15 -13.06
CA SER A 78 16.31 2.33 -13.11
C SER A 78 17.67 2.07 -12.46
N LEU A 79 17.71 1.33 -11.35
CA LEU A 79 18.96 0.98 -10.68
C LEU A 79 19.80 -0.01 -11.50
N GLU A 80 19.17 -0.96 -12.19
CA GLU A 80 19.86 -1.88 -13.10
C GLU A 80 20.49 -1.12 -14.27
N LEU A 81 19.78 -0.15 -14.85
CA LEU A 81 20.33 0.70 -15.91
C LEU A 81 21.51 1.55 -15.42
N GLN A 82 21.39 2.18 -14.24
CA GLN A 82 22.50 2.93 -13.63
C GLN A 82 23.70 2.02 -13.36
N GLN A 83 23.46 0.79 -12.89
CA GLN A 83 24.52 -0.18 -12.67
C GLN A 83 25.24 -0.55 -13.97
N GLU A 84 24.49 -0.85 -15.05
CA GLU A 84 25.07 -1.18 -16.35
C GLU A 84 25.90 -0.02 -16.93
N GLU A 85 25.42 1.21 -16.76
CA GLU A 85 26.15 2.42 -17.14
C GLU A 85 27.44 2.60 -16.34
N LEU A 86 27.39 2.46 -15.01
CA LEU A 86 28.58 2.53 -14.16
C LEU A 86 29.59 1.43 -14.50
N ASP A 87 29.13 0.20 -14.72
CA ASP A 87 29.98 -0.92 -15.12
C ASP A 87 30.66 -0.67 -16.47
N TYR A 88 29.95 -0.05 -17.42
CA TYR A 88 30.53 0.40 -18.69
C TYR A 88 31.65 1.43 -18.48
N TYR A 89 31.41 2.46 -17.65
CA TYR A 89 32.44 3.45 -17.33
C TYR A 89 33.62 2.84 -16.57
N ILE A 90 33.39 1.91 -15.63
CA ILE A 90 34.46 1.19 -14.94
C ILE A 90 35.36 0.46 -15.95
N GLY A 91 34.77 -0.28 -16.90
CA GLY A 91 35.54 -0.97 -17.93
C GLY A 91 36.33 -0.01 -18.83
N LEU A 92 35.74 1.15 -19.13
CA LEU A 92 36.40 2.19 -19.92
C LEU A 92 37.56 2.84 -19.16
N LEU A 93 37.42 3.05 -17.85
CA LEU A 93 38.47 3.59 -16.98
C LEU A 93 39.59 2.57 -16.67
N GLU A 94 39.33 1.27 -16.79
CA GLU A 94 40.36 0.23 -16.68
C GLU A 94 41.28 0.19 -17.92
N ASP A 95 40.79 0.66 -19.08
CA ASP A 95 41.56 0.70 -20.34
C ASP A 95 42.58 1.85 -20.35
N GLU A 96 43.87 1.52 -20.40
CA GLU A 96 44.98 2.46 -20.48
C GLU A 96 44.90 3.39 -21.72
N GLU A 97 44.35 2.91 -22.85
CA GLU A 97 44.17 3.75 -24.04
C GLU A 97 43.14 4.85 -23.79
N TYR A 98 42.05 4.53 -23.09
CA TYR A 98 41.03 5.51 -22.73
C TYR A 98 41.55 6.51 -21.69
N VAL A 99 42.21 6.03 -20.63
CA VAL A 99 42.80 6.91 -19.60
C VAL A 99 43.82 7.87 -20.20
N THR A 100 44.64 7.43 -21.16
CA THR A 100 45.60 8.33 -21.83
C THR A 100 44.94 9.31 -22.80
N LYS A 101 43.78 8.99 -23.39
CA LYS A 101 42.96 9.95 -24.15
C LYS A 101 42.34 10.97 -23.22
N LEU A 102 41.79 10.51 -22.10
CA LEU A 102 41.21 11.36 -21.05
C LEU A 102 42.23 12.34 -20.47
N ALA A 103 43.43 11.86 -20.13
CA ALA A 103 44.51 12.72 -19.65
C ALA A 103 44.93 13.80 -20.66
N ARG A 104 44.81 13.50 -21.96
CA ARG A 104 45.11 14.46 -23.03
C ARG A 104 43.99 15.48 -23.24
N SER A 105 42.72 15.07 -23.15
CA SER A 105 41.57 15.96 -23.36
C SER A 105 41.36 16.88 -22.16
N GLU A 106 41.29 16.32 -20.95
CA GLU A 106 40.93 17.07 -19.74
C GLU A 106 42.12 17.77 -19.10
N TYR A 107 43.24 17.06 -19.01
CA TYR A 107 44.42 17.54 -18.29
C TYR A 107 45.52 18.06 -19.22
N TYR A 108 45.27 18.11 -20.54
CA TYR A 108 46.21 18.56 -21.57
C TYR A 108 47.61 17.91 -21.45
N LEU A 109 47.65 16.65 -20.98
CA LEU A 109 48.90 15.92 -20.76
C LEU A 109 49.53 15.53 -22.11
N THR A 110 50.78 15.92 -22.34
CA THR A 110 51.51 15.54 -23.56
C THR A 110 52.86 14.91 -23.27
N LYS A 111 53.38 14.19 -24.27
CA LYS A 111 54.75 13.69 -24.25
C LYS A 111 55.72 14.78 -24.71
N ASP A 112 56.99 14.60 -24.37
CA ASP A 112 58.06 15.50 -24.81
C ASP A 112 58.02 15.67 -26.35
N ASN A 113 58.05 16.92 -26.80
CA ASN A 113 57.99 17.36 -28.21
C ASN A 113 56.61 17.29 -28.93
N GLU A 114 55.47 17.20 -28.23
CA GLU A 114 54.12 17.32 -28.83
C GLU A 114 53.54 18.76 -28.72
N ILE A 115 52.73 19.19 -29.70
CA ILE A 115 52.02 20.50 -29.71
C ILE A 115 50.51 20.24 -29.51
N VAL A 116 49.92 20.83 -28.46
CA VAL A 116 48.49 20.69 -28.13
C VAL A 116 47.66 21.76 -28.81
N PHE A 117 46.53 21.37 -29.41
CA PHE A 117 45.49 22.27 -29.88
C PHE A 117 44.22 22.00 -29.07
N SER A 118 43.71 23.00 -28.37
CA SER A 118 42.46 22.90 -27.62
C SER A 118 41.31 23.39 -28.49
N PHE A 119 40.28 22.57 -28.68
CA PHE A 119 39.03 22.97 -29.31
C PHE A 119 38.00 23.38 -28.24
N PRO A 120 37.02 24.25 -28.58
CA PRO A 120 35.99 24.66 -27.62
C PRO A 120 35.17 23.49 -27.06
N ASP A 121 35.01 22.42 -27.84
CA ASP A 121 34.21 21.23 -27.49
C ASP A 121 34.96 20.26 -26.55
N ASP A 122 36.27 20.39 -26.38
CA ASP A 122 37.10 19.54 -25.50
C ASP A 122 36.89 19.83 -24.00
N ARG A 123 35.92 20.69 -23.64
CA ARG A 123 35.68 21.16 -22.27
C ARG A 123 34.52 20.48 -21.55
N ASN A 124 33.80 19.57 -22.21
CA ASN A 124 32.64 18.92 -21.63
C ASN A 124 32.65 17.42 -21.96
N PRO A 125 33.35 16.60 -21.18
CA PRO A 125 33.44 15.18 -21.46
C PRO A 125 32.18 14.41 -21.05
N ASP A 126 31.81 13.42 -21.87
CA ASP A 126 30.59 12.60 -21.77
C ASP A 126 30.40 11.82 -20.45
N HIS A 127 31.43 11.68 -19.61
CA HIS A 127 31.35 10.94 -18.33
C HIS A 127 31.01 11.84 -17.12
N LEU A 128 31.06 13.17 -17.27
CA LEU A 128 30.59 14.08 -16.22
C LEU A 128 29.05 14.14 -16.15
N GLU A 129 28.37 13.86 -17.27
CA GLU A 129 26.90 13.83 -17.32
C GLU A 129 26.30 12.70 -16.45
N ALA A 130 26.95 11.54 -16.39
CA ALA A 130 26.50 10.39 -15.59
C ALA A 130 26.62 10.61 -14.06
N THR A 131 27.44 11.57 -13.62
CA THR A 131 27.62 11.87 -12.19
C THR A 131 26.66 12.96 -11.68
N ASP A 132 26.22 13.87 -12.58
CA ASP A 132 25.35 15.00 -12.25
C ASP A 132 23.85 14.63 -12.19
N GLU A 133 23.42 13.46 -12.68
CA GLU A 133 22.02 13.02 -12.61
C GLU A 133 21.60 12.44 -11.24
N ASN A 134 22.51 12.34 -10.27
CA ASN A 134 22.23 11.75 -8.96
C ASN A 134 22.34 12.77 -7.81
N PRO A 135 21.33 13.64 -7.59
CA PRO A 135 21.34 14.66 -6.55
C PRO A 135 21.23 14.09 -5.12
N ASP A 136 20.94 12.80 -4.96
CA ASP A 136 20.64 12.20 -3.64
C ASP A 136 21.90 11.78 -2.85
N ALA A 137 23.10 11.85 -3.44
CA ALA A 137 24.34 11.46 -2.76
C ALA A 137 24.98 12.59 -1.92
N GLU A 138 24.57 13.86 -2.08
CA GLU A 138 25.18 14.99 -1.36
C GLU A 138 24.48 15.37 -0.05
N GLU A 139 23.30 14.81 0.26
CA GLU A 139 22.53 15.24 1.44
C GLU A 139 22.83 14.46 2.73
N GLU A 140 23.48 13.29 2.69
CA GLU A 140 23.71 12.50 3.92
C GLU A 140 24.96 12.87 4.75
N GLU A 141 25.91 13.68 4.23
CA GLU A 141 27.16 13.97 4.96
C GLU A 141 27.12 15.23 5.86
N THR A 142 26.02 15.98 5.93
CA THR A 142 25.97 17.25 6.70
C THR A 142 25.21 17.23 8.03
N GLU A 143 24.65 16.09 8.46
CA GLU A 143 23.88 16.02 9.74
C GLU A 143 24.63 15.43 10.95
N GLU A 144 25.92 15.06 10.84
CA GLU A 144 26.72 14.63 12.00
C GLU A 144 27.87 15.62 12.33
N GLU A 145 27.54 16.77 12.94
CA GLU A 145 28.43 17.45 13.90
C GLU A 145 27.68 18.26 14.98
#